data_AF-A0A2A4TWR2-F1
#
_entry.id   AF-A0A2A4TWR2-F1
#
_cell.length_a   1.000
_cell.length_b   1.000
_cell.length_c   1.000
_cell.angle_alpha   90.00
_cell.angle_beta   90.00
_cell.angle_gamma   90.00
#
_symmetry.space_group_name_H-M   'P 1'
#
loop_
_entity.id
_entity.type
_entity.pdbx_description
1 polymer ?
#
loop_
_entity_poly.entity_id
_entity_poly.type
_entity_poly.pdbx_seq_one_letter_code
_entity_poly.pdbx_strand_id
1 'polypeptide(L)'
;MSLREQVVEHWQSFKNPLINDILINLEKLEGEHIEVNDDDTKSIETLLQKLEKIQASDVDEIEFIRLLNQMPVASMLFIIHKLQTLNSDLIMRIISYAQKYSKDDKEVAKFFQRNMVFEKAQLLGRIFSNDRMEKILSIL
;
A
#
# COMPACT_ATOMS: atom_id res chain seq x y z
N MET A 1 12.79 -16.51 0.38
CA MET A 1 11.36 -16.25 0.18
C MET A 1 11.27 -15.11 -0.80
N SER A 2 10.61 -15.31 -1.94
CA SER A 2 10.40 -14.26 -2.94
C SER A 2 9.62 -13.09 -2.34
N LEU A 3 9.74 -11.88 -2.91
CA LEU A 3 8.95 -10.74 -2.45
C LEU A 3 7.44 -11.05 -2.47
N ARG A 4 6.97 -11.74 -3.51
CA ARG A 4 5.56 -12.09 -3.66
C ARG A 4 5.06 -12.95 -2.49
N GLU A 5 5.84 -13.95 -2.08
CA GLU A 5 5.51 -14.78 -0.92
C GLU A 5 5.48 -13.94 0.37
N GLN A 6 6.45 -13.04 0.57
CA GLN A 6 6.47 -12.13 1.73
C GLN A 6 5.24 -11.21 1.77
N VAL A 7 4.85 -10.65 0.62
CA VAL A 7 3.66 -9.80 0.48
C VAL A 7 2.40 -10.59 0.80
N VAL A 8 2.25 -11.80 0.24
CA VAL A 8 1.10 -12.67 0.50
C VAL A 8 1.02 -13.06 1.98
N GLU A 9 2.12 -13.54 2.57
CA GLU A 9 2.16 -13.91 3.99
C GLU A 9 1.82 -12.71 4.88
N HIS A 10 2.34 -11.53 4.55
CA HIS A 10 2.05 -10.31 5.26
C HIS A 10 0.55 -9.99 5.29
N TRP A 11 -0.11 -10.00 4.14
CA TRP A 11 -1.54 -9.68 4.06
C TRP A 11 -2.44 -10.79 4.62
N GLN A 12 -2.02 -12.06 4.50
CA GLN A 12 -2.70 -13.19 5.14
C GLN A 12 -2.59 -13.18 6.67
N SER A 13 -1.55 -12.55 7.23
CA SER A 13 -1.40 -12.43 8.69
C SER A 13 -2.49 -11.56 9.35
N PHE A 14 -3.18 -10.71 8.56
CA PHE A 14 -4.29 -9.93 9.07
C PHE A 14 -5.52 -10.80 9.24
N LYS A 15 -6.12 -10.76 10.44
CA LYS A 15 -7.37 -11.49 10.77
C LYS A 15 -8.60 -11.08 9.94
N ASN A 16 -8.47 -10.06 9.10
CA ASN A 16 -9.55 -9.51 8.30
C ASN A 16 -9.47 -10.01 6.85
N PRO A 17 -10.26 -11.02 6.44
CA PRO A 17 -10.21 -11.57 5.09
C PRO A 17 -10.52 -10.53 3.99
N LEU A 18 -11.28 -9.48 4.32
CA LEU A 18 -11.61 -8.38 3.41
C LEU A 18 -10.35 -7.70 2.84
N ILE A 19 -9.26 -7.61 3.61
CA ILE A 19 -8.01 -6.99 3.14
C ILE A 19 -7.44 -7.78 1.96
N ASN A 20 -7.38 -9.10 2.11
CA ASN A 20 -6.86 -9.99 1.07
C ASN A 20 -7.76 -9.94 -0.18
N ASP A 21 -9.08 -9.97 -0.01
CA ASP A 21 -10.02 -9.89 -1.13
C ASP A 21 -9.89 -8.57 -1.91
N ILE A 22 -9.75 -7.45 -1.20
CA ILE A 22 -9.53 -6.14 -1.82
C ILE A 22 -8.22 -6.15 -2.61
N LEU A 23 -7.12 -6.63 -2.02
CA LEU A 23 -5.82 -6.61 -2.68
C LEU A 23 -5.80 -7.49 -3.94
N ILE A 24 -6.37 -8.70 -3.87
CA ILE A 24 -6.52 -9.58 -5.03
C ILE A 24 -7.35 -8.90 -6.13
N ASN A 25 -8.43 -8.21 -5.76
CA ASN A 25 -9.27 -7.51 -6.73
C ASN A 25 -8.55 -6.30 -7.34
N LEU A 26 -7.78 -5.54 -6.55
CA LEU A 26 -7.00 -4.42 -7.06
C LEU A 26 -5.87 -4.89 -7.98
N GLU A 27 -5.17 -5.97 -7.63
CA GLU A 27 -4.14 -6.58 -8.50
C GLU A 27 -4.74 -7.00 -9.86
N LYS A 28 -5.89 -7.69 -9.85
CA LYS A 28 -6.59 -8.07 -11.10
C LYS A 28 -6.94 -6.87 -11.99
N LEU A 29 -7.21 -5.71 -11.40
CA LEU A 29 -7.56 -4.49 -12.13
C LEU A 29 -6.32 -3.73 -12.66
N GLU A 30 -5.14 -3.97 -12.08
CA GLU A 30 -3.89 -3.28 -12.48
C GLU A 30 -3.27 -3.84 -13.79
N GLY A 31 -3.77 -4.96 -14.32
CA GLY A 31 -3.35 -5.51 -15.61
C GLY A 31 -2.09 -6.38 -15.54
N GLU A 32 -1.28 -6.40 -16.61
CA GLU A 32 -0.04 -7.19 -16.65
C GLU A 32 0.98 -6.65 -15.64
N HIS A 33 1.31 -7.48 -14.65
CA HIS A 33 2.32 -7.18 -13.65
C HIS A 33 3.72 -7.42 -14.22
N ILE A 34 4.65 -6.53 -13.91
CA ILE A 34 6.08 -6.84 -14.04
C ILE A 34 6.36 -7.96 -13.04
N GLU A 35 6.79 -9.13 -13.54
CA GLU A 35 7.22 -10.21 -12.66
C GLU A 35 8.44 -9.76 -11.87
N VAL A 36 8.28 -9.71 -10.54
CA VAL A 36 9.36 -9.42 -9.61
C VAL A 36 10.23 -10.67 -9.51
N ASN A 37 11.47 -10.57 -9.96
CA ASN A 37 12.44 -11.66 -9.87
C ASN A 37 13.20 -11.65 -8.52
N ASP A 38 14.11 -12.60 -8.34
CA ASP A 38 14.90 -12.72 -7.11
C ASP A 38 15.85 -11.52 -6.89
N ASP A 39 16.32 -10.88 -7.96
CA ASP A 39 17.20 -9.72 -7.86
C ASP A 39 16.42 -8.44 -7.50
N ASP A 40 15.18 -8.31 -7.97
CA ASP A 40 14.25 -7.26 -7.54
C ASP A 40 13.92 -7.41 -6.05
N THR A 41 13.71 -8.64 -5.59
CA THR A 41 13.46 -8.95 -4.17
C THR A 41 14.63 -8.47 -3.29
N LYS A 42 15.88 -8.82 -3.66
CA LYS A 42 17.08 -8.34 -2.94
C LYS A 42 17.22 -6.83 -2.98
N SER A 43 16.87 -6.21 -4.10
CA SER A 43 16.93 -4.75 -4.26
C SER A 43 15.94 -4.05 -3.34
N ILE A 44 14.73 -4.60 -3.18
CA ILE A 44 13.72 -4.08 -2.26
C ILE A 44 14.11 -4.30 -0.80
N GLU A 45 14.68 -5.47 -0.45
CA GLU A 45 15.20 -5.70 0.90
C GLU A 45 16.34 -4.73 1.24
N THR A 46 17.25 -4.51 0.30
CA THR A 46 18.35 -3.53 0.44
C THR A 46 17.79 -2.11 0.59
N LEU A 47 16.76 -1.76 -0.19
CA LEU A 47 16.09 -0.48 -0.07
C LEU A 47 15.48 -0.30 1.33
N LEU A 48 14.72 -1.28 1.83
CA LEU A 48 14.10 -1.23 3.15
C LEU A 48 15.16 -1.08 4.26
N GLN A 49 16.26 -1.82 4.20
CA GLN A 49 17.36 -1.72 5.16
C GLN A 49 18.03 -0.34 5.15
N LYS A 50 18.18 0.26 3.97
CA LYS A 50 18.72 1.62 3.84
C LYS A 50 17.74 2.66 4.38
N LEU A 51 16.45 2.52 4.06
CA LEU A 51 15.39 3.43 4.49
C LEU A 51 15.11 3.34 5.99
N GLU A 52 15.41 2.22 6.65
CA GLU A 52 15.31 2.10 8.11
C GLU A 52 16.22 3.10 8.84
N LYS A 53 17.39 3.42 8.28
CA LYS A 53 18.43 4.25 8.95
C LYS A 53 18.53 5.66 8.41
N ILE A 54 17.90 5.95 7.28
CA ILE A 54 17.98 7.27 6.64
C ILE A 54 17.10 8.28 7.38
N GLN A 55 17.55 9.53 7.47
CA GLN A 55 16.67 10.60 7.94
C GLN A 55 15.60 10.85 6.87
N ALA A 56 14.36 11.08 7.32
CA ALA A 56 13.26 11.42 6.42
C ALA A 56 13.58 12.67 5.57
N SER A 57 14.48 13.54 6.04
CA SER A 57 14.96 14.73 5.30
C SER A 57 15.74 14.45 4.04
N ASP A 58 16.37 13.28 3.98
CA ASP A 58 17.34 12.96 2.94
C ASP A 58 16.70 12.15 1.80
N VAL A 59 15.41 11.80 1.94
CA VAL A 59 14.63 11.12 0.91
C VAL A 59 13.86 12.17 0.10
N ASP A 60 14.10 12.17 -1.21
CA ASP A 60 13.29 12.91 -2.16
C ASP A 60 11.90 12.26 -2.28
N GLU A 61 10.85 13.00 -1.91
CA GLU A 61 9.50 12.47 -1.87
C GLU A 61 8.95 12.10 -3.23
N ILE A 62 9.25 12.86 -4.28
CA ILE A 62 8.71 12.62 -5.62
C ILE A 62 9.38 11.40 -6.25
N GLU A 63 10.69 11.25 -6.07
CA GLU A 63 11.41 10.05 -6.54
C GLU A 63 10.97 8.79 -5.80
N PHE A 64 10.74 8.89 -4.49
CA PHE A 64 10.21 7.76 -3.73
C PHE A 64 8.79 7.38 -4.14
N ILE A 65 7.91 8.36 -4.36
CA ILE A 65 6.55 8.14 -4.89
C ILE A 65 6.59 7.49 -6.28
N ARG A 66 7.47 7.95 -7.18
CA ARG A 66 7.64 7.37 -8.51
C ARG A 66 8.04 5.90 -8.44
N LEU A 67 8.98 5.57 -7.55
CA LEU A 67 9.39 4.19 -7.30
C LEU A 67 8.20 3.32 -6.86
N LEU A 68 7.44 3.78 -5.87
CA LEU A 68 6.25 3.08 -5.37
C LEU A 68 5.17 2.90 -6.46
N ASN A 69 5.04 3.86 -7.37
CA ASN A 69 4.11 3.79 -8.49
C ASN A 69 4.47 2.77 -9.59
N GLN A 70 5.70 2.25 -9.59
CA GLN A 70 6.12 1.17 -10.49
C GLN A 70 5.76 -0.23 -9.98
N MET A 71 5.37 -0.35 -8.72
CA MET A 71 5.11 -1.64 -8.09
C MET A 71 3.60 -1.97 -8.11
N PRO A 72 3.22 -3.27 -8.13
CA PRO A 72 1.85 -3.68 -7.87
C PRO A 72 1.35 -3.16 -6.52
N VAL A 73 0.05 -2.87 -6.41
CA VAL A 73 -0.53 -2.19 -5.25
C VAL A 73 -0.25 -2.93 -3.94
N ALA A 74 -0.31 -4.26 -3.94
CA ALA A 74 -0.06 -5.06 -2.75
C ALA A 74 1.39 -4.96 -2.28
N SER A 75 2.34 -4.87 -3.22
CA SER A 75 3.78 -4.69 -2.93
C SER A 75 4.06 -3.27 -2.46
N MET A 76 3.45 -2.27 -3.12
CA MET A 76 3.54 -0.86 -2.72
C MET A 76 3.03 -0.67 -1.28
N LEU A 77 1.83 -1.15 -0.97
CA LEU A 77 1.23 -1.05 0.36
C LEU A 77 2.04 -1.84 1.39
N PHE A 78 2.64 -2.97 1.02
CA PHE A 78 3.50 -3.75 1.89
C PHE A 78 4.73 -2.95 2.31
N ILE A 79 5.40 -2.30 1.35
CA ILE A 79 6.56 -1.44 1.65
C ILE A 79 6.16 -0.28 2.55
N ILE A 80 5.04 0.39 2.26
CA ILE A 80 4.53 1.47 3.11
C ILE A 80 4.31 0.98 4.54
N HIS A 81 3.64 -0.16 4.71
CA HIS A 81 3.32 -0.69 6.04
C HIS A 81 4.58 -1.18 6.80
N LYS A 82 5.55 -1.78 6.11
CA LYS A 82 6.86 -2.09 6.68
C LYS A 82 7.57 -0.82 7.15
N LEU A 83 7.62 0.21 6.32
CA LEU A 83 8.25 1.48 6.66
C LEU A 83 7.50 2.25 7.74
N GLN A 84 6.18 2.09 7.91
CA GLN A 84 5.50 2.65 9.07
C GLN A 84 6.06 2.13 10.41
N THR A 85 6.56 0.90 10.42
CA THR A 85 7.21 0.31 11.60
C THR A 85 8.70 0.66 11.69
N LEU A 86 9.40 0.69 10.54
CA LEU A 86 10.86 0.89 10.48
C LEU A 86 11.29 2.36 10.49
N ASN A 87 10.50 3.26 9.89
CA ASN A 87 10.77 4.67 9.75
C ASN A 87 9.46 5.46 9.58
N SER A 88 8.73 5.65 10.69
CA SER A 88 7.42 6.32 10.71
C SER A 88 7.49 7.76 10.21
N ASP A 89 8.58 8.46 10.49
CA ASP A 89 8.78 9.86 10.12
C ASP A 89 8.86 10.03 8.60
N LEU A 90 9.56 9.12 7.92
CA LEU A 90 9.60 9.08 6.47
C LEU A 90 8.19 8.91 5.89
N ILE A 91 7.43 7.91 6.36
CA ILE A 91 6.08 7.69 5.83
C ILE A 91 5.15 8.86 6.12
N MET A 92 5.22 9.46 7.30
CA MET A 92 4.43 10.65 7.62
C MET A 92 4.75 11.81 6.68
N ARG A 93 6.03 12.01 6.36
CA ARG A 93 6.48 13.02 5.40
C ARG A 93 5.96 12.73 3.99
N ILE A 94 6.07 11.49 3.50
CA ILE A 94 5.57 11.08 2.18
C ILE A 94 4.04 11.28 2.08
N ILE A 95 3.28 10.89 3.10
CA ILE A 95 1.82 11.08 3.11
C ILE A 95 1.48 12.58 3.12
N SER A 96 2.18 13.38 3.93
CA SER A 96 1.96 14.83 4.00
C SER A 96 2.27 15.51 2.67
N TYR A 97 3.37 15.12 2.02
CA TYR A 97 3.74 15.57 0.69
C TYR A 97 2.65 15.20 -0.33
N ALA A 98 2.19 13.95 -0.31
CA ALA A 98 1.16 13.47 -1.23
C ALA A 98 -0.17 14.21 -1.07
N GLN A 99 -0.59 14.47 0.17
CA GLN A 99 -1.79 15.25 0.46
C GLN A 99 -1.69 16.67 -0.09
N LYS A 100 -0.53 17.31 0.07
CA LYS A 100 -0.29 18.70 -0.36
C LYS A 100 -0.29 18.84 -1.89
N TYR A 101 0.35 17.92 -2.60
CA TYR A 101 0.64 18.07 -4.05
C TYR A 101 -0.16 17.14 -4.97
N SER A 102 -1.11 16.36 -4.44
CA SER A 102 -1.97 15.44 -5.24
C SER A 102 -2.78 16.11 -6.37
N LYS A 103 -2.92 17.44 -6.36
CA LYS A 103 -3.60 18.19 -7.42
C LYS A 103 -2.64 18.80 -8.45
N ASP A 104 -1.36 18.86 -8.11
CA ASP A 104 -0.35 19.60 -8.86
C ASP A 104 0.57 18.67 -9.65
N ASP A 105 0.79 17.44 -9.17
CA ASP A 105 1.66 16.44 -9.80
C ASP A 105 0.91 15.12 -10.08
N LYS A 106 1.07 14.57 -11.29
CA LYS A 106 0.38 13.36 -11.75
C LYS A 106 0.83 12.09 -11.04
N GLU A 107 2.11 11.96 -10.74
CA GLU A 107 2.65 10.79 -10.02
C GLU A 107 2.18 10.81 -8.57
N VAL A 108 2.17 12.00 -7.96
CA VAL A 108 1.61 12.19 -6.62
C VAL A 108 0.12 11.89 -6.61
N ALA A 109 -0.64 12.36 -7.60
CA ALA A 109 -2.06 12.07 -7.74
C ALA A 109 -2.31 10.56 -7.86
N LYS A 110 -1.54 9.86 -8.69
CA LYS A 110 -1.63 8.41 -8.88
C LYS A 110 -1.40 7.66 -7.57
N PHE A 111 -0.32 7.97 -6.86
CA PHE A 111 -0.01 7.37 -5.56
C PHE A 111 -1.12 7.62 -4.54
N PHE A 112 -1.58 8.86 -4.44
CA PHE A 112 -2.63 9.26 -3.51
C PHE A 112 -3.95 8.52 -3.81
N GLN A 113 -4.33 8.41 -5.09
CA GLN A 113 -5.52 7.69 -5.51
C GLN A 113 -5.45 6.19 -5.20
N ARG A 114 -4.32 5.53 -5.45
CA ARG A 114 -4.14 4.10 -5.15
C ARG A 114 -4.32 3.81 -3.66
N ASN A 115 -3.74 4.63 -2.79
CA ASN A 115 -3.93 4.54 -1.34
C ASN A 115 -5.40 4.83 -0.95
N MET A 116 -5.99 5.89 -1.49
CA MET A 116 -7.37 6.27 -1.17
C MET A 116 -8.39 5.21 -1.60
N VAL A 117 -8.19 4.56 -2.74
CA VAL A 117 -9.06 3.47 -3.23
C VAL A 117 -9.00 2.27 -2.29
N PHE A 118 -7.81 1.88 -1.83
CA PHE A 118 -7.64 0.81 -0.85
C PHE A 118 -8.39 1.11 0.46
N GLU A 119 -8.17 2.29 1.05
CA GLU A 119 -8.84 2.72 2.28
C GLU A 119 -10.37 2.77 2.13
N LYS A 120 -10.86 3.33 1.02
CA LYS A 120 -12.31 3.40 0.75
C LYS A 120 -12.90 2.01 0.58
N ALA A 121 -12.22 1.09 -0.12
CA ALA A 121 -12.69 -0.28 -0.29
C ALA A 121 -12.79 -0.99 1.07
N GLN A 122 -11.80 -0.81 1.95
CA GLN A 122 -11.82 -1.39 3.29
C GLN A 122 -12.97 -0.84 4.14
N LEU A 123 -13.17 0.48 4.13
CA LEU A 123 -14.24 1.13 4.87
C LEU A 123 -15.62 0.70 4.35
N LEU A 124 -15.83 0.72 3.04
CA LEU A 124 -17.11 0.33 2.44
C LEU A 124 -17.43 -1.15 2.71
N GLY A 125 -16.47 -2.05 2.52
CA GLY A 125 -16.68 -3.48 2.79
C GLY A 125 -16.97 -3.77 4.27
N ARG A 126 -16.44 -2.96 5.19
CA ARG A 126 -16.72 -3.09 6.63
C ARG A 126 -18.05 -2.45 7.03
N ILE A 127 -18.40 -1.28 6.49
CA ILE A 127 -19.61 -0.53 6.85
C ILE A 127 -20.85 -1.22 6.28
N PHE A 128 -20.78 -1.67 5.03
CA PHE A 128 -21.87 -2.31 4.30
C PHE A 128 -21.75 -3.84 4.29
N SER A 129 -21.15 -4.44 5.32
CA SER A 129 -21.09 -5.90 5.44
C SER A 129 -22.49 -6.47 5.67
N ASN A 130 -22.74 -7.69 5.16
CA ASN A 130 -24.03 -8.37 5.31
C ASN A 130 -24.48 -8.42 6.77
N ASP A 131 -23.59 -8.80 7.70
CA ASP A 131 -23.86 -8.82 9.14
C ASP A 131 -24.37 -7.46 9.68
N ARG A 132 -23.75 -6.35 9.26
CA ARG A 132 -24.20 -5.01 9.67
C ARG A 132 -25.54 -4.64 9.06
N MET A 133 -25.73 -4.95 7.78
CA MET A 133 -26.99 -4.66 7.07
C MET A 133 -28.15 -5.46 7.67
N GLU A 134 -27.95 -6.75 7.92
CA GLU A 134 -28.93 -7.63 8.58
C GLU A 134 -29.25 -7.14 10.00
N LYS A 135 -28.23 -6.72 10.75
CA LYS A 135 -28.43 -6.15 12.09
C LYS A 135 -29.28 -4.88 12.06
N ILE A 136 -29.04 -3.98 11.10
CA ILE A 136 -29.88 -2.78 10.91
C ILE A 136 -31.31 -3.19 10.53
N LEU A 137 -31.49 -4.14 9.61
CA LEU A 137 -32.81 -4.61 9.21
C LEU A 137 -33.58 -5.28 10.36
N SER A 138 -32.90 -5.94 11.29
CA SER A 138 -33.53 -6.60 12.45
C SER A 138 -34.13 -5.65 13.49
N ILE A 139 -33.75 -4.37 13.45
CA ILE A 139 -34.20 -3.34 14.40
C ILE A 139 -35.09 -2.26 13.76
N LEU A 140 -35.34 -2.37 12.44
CA LEU A 140 -36.30 -1.56 11.69
C LEU A 140 -37.64 -2.28 11.60
#